data_AF-A0A117SRS7-F1
#
_entry.id   AF-A0A117SRS7-F1
#
_cell.length_a   1.000
_cell.length_b   1.000
_cell.length_c   1.000
_cell.angle_alpha   90.00
_cell.angle_beta   90.00
_cell.angle_gamma   90.00
#
_symmetry.space_group_name_H-M   'P 1'
#
loop_
_entity.id
_entity.type
_entity.pdbx_description
1 polymer ?
#
loop_
_entity_poly.entity_id
_entity_poly.type
_entity_poly.pdbx_seq_one_letter_code
_entity_poly.pdbx_strand_id
1 'polypeptide(L)' 'MRVWFYPRAAFVKVITSDAESREVLTDLLVSPLADEPLISDMLAEELEIVVESFGRGLWRFRSEAPGKLRPSERR' A
#
# COMPACT_ATOMS: atom_id res chain seq x y z
N MET A 1 -23.85 6.65 5.53
CA MET A 1 -22.49 6.31 5.97
C MET A 1 -21.67 7.59 5.96
N ARG A 2 -20.94 7.92 7.04
CA ARG A 2 -20.10 9.13 7.10
C ARG A 2 -18.64 8.71 6.89
N VAL A 3 -18.01 9.30 5.89
CA VAL A 3 -16.57 9.20 5.62
C VAL A 3 -16.01 10.61 5.75
N TRP A 4 -14.86 10.75 6.40
CA TRP A 4 -14.14 12.02 6.43
C TRP A 4 -13.06 11.99 5.37
N PHE A 5 -13.08 12.99 4.49
CA PHE A 5 -12.13 13.12 3.38
C PHE A 5 -11.16 14.26 3.67
N TYR A 6 -9.86 13.94 3.63
CA TYR A 6 -8.77 14.90 3.81
C TYR A 6 -7.87 14.84 2.57
N PRO A 7 -8.01 15.79 1.63
CA PRO A 7 -7.21 15.78 0.42
C PRO A 7 -5.75 16.12 0.72
N ARG A 8 -4.82 15.38 0.12
CA ARG A 8 -3.37 15.62 0.17
C ARG A 8 -2.84 15.82 1.59
N ALA A 9 -3.33 15.01 2.51
CA ALA A 9 -3.15 15.22 3.95
C ALA A 9 -2.03 14.36 4.56
N ALA A 10 -1.50 13.39 3.82
CA ALA A 10 -0.46 12.51 4.32
C ALA A 10 0.56 12.15 3.25
N PHE A 11 1.80 11.99 3.70
CA PHE A 11 2.84 11.31 2.95
C PHE A 11 2.94 9.86 3.44
N VAL A 12 2.99 8.91 2.50
CA VAL A 12 3.06 7.48 2.79
C VAL A 12 4.18 6.83 1.99
N LYS A 13 4.78 5.77 2.55
CA LYS A 13 5.73 4.90 1.87
C LYS A 13 5.63 3.47 2.41
N VAL A 14 6.09 2.50 1.64
CA VAL A 14 6.25 1.11 2.07
C VAL A 14 7.64 0.95 2.67
N ILE A 15 7.73 0.30 3.83
CA ILE A 15 8.99 -0.01 4.52
C ILE A 15 9.06 -1.53 4.68
N THR A 16 10.16 -2.13 4.24
CA THR A 16 10.50 -3.53 4.50
C THR A 16 11.84 -3.61 5.22
N SER A 17 12.25 -4.81 5.62
CA SER A 17 13.54 -5.03 6.30
C SER A 17 14.77 -4.66 5.45
N ASP A 18 14.62 -4.62 4.14
CA ASP A 18 15.71 -4.53 3.16
C ASP A 18 15.49 -3.46 2.07
N ALA A 19 14.34 -2.80 2.04
CA ALA A 19 13.98 -1.82 1.01
C ALA A 19 12.89 -0.85 1.50
N GLU A 20 12.80 0.30 0.84
CA GLU A 20 11.73 1.27 1.05
C GLU A 20 11.26 1.80 -0.30
N SER A 21 9.97 2.13 -0.42
CA SER A 21 9.46 2.83 -1.60
C SER A 21 9.76 4.33 -1.54
N ARG A 22 9.50 5.01 -2.64
CA ARG A 22 9.35 6.48 -2.64
C ARG A 22 8.24 6.91 -1.68
N GLU A 23 8.31 8.16 -1.25
CA GLU A 23 7.25 8.80 -0.48
C GLU A 23 6.20 9.43 -1.42
N VAL A 24 4.92 9.18 -1.15
CA VAL A 24 3.79 9.58 -1.99
C VAL A 24 2.82 10.43 -1.18
N LEU A 25 2.50 11.62 -1.68
CA LEU A 25 1.45 12.46 -1.12
C LEU A 25 0.07 11.89 -1.51
N THR A 26 -0.77 11.60 -0.52
CA THR A 26 -2.05 10.93 -0.72
C THR A 26 -3.21 11.61 0.00
N ASP A 27 -4.41 11.29 -0.42
CA ASP A 27 -5.65 11.66 0.26
C ASP A 27 -5.97 10.63 1.36
N LEU A 28 -6.59 11.07 2.45
CA LEU A 28 -7.06 10.18 3.51
C LEU A 28 -8.58 10.10 3.53
N LEU A 29 -9.09 8.86 3.55
CA LEU A 29 -10.50 8.56 3.79
C LEU A 29 -10.60 7.83 5.13
N VAL A 30 -11.14 8.51 6.14
CA VAL A 30 -11.37 7.90 7.46
C VAL A 30 -12.81 7.40 7.52
N SER A 31 -12.97 6.11 7.79
CA SER A 31 -14.27 5.45 7.94
C SER A 31 -14.24 4.56 9.18
N PRO A 32 -15.27 4.61 10.04
CA PRO A 32 -15.35 3.74 11.22
C PRO A 32 -15.68 2.29 10.85
N LEU A 33 -15.98 2.01 9.57
CA LEU A 33 -16.25 0.66 9.06
C LEU A 33 -14.98 -0.06 8.58
N ALA A 34 -13.88 0.66 8.36
CA ALA A 34 -12.61 0.04 8.00
C ALA A 34 -11.85 -0.26 9.29
N ASP A 35 -11.53 -1.54 9.50
CA ASP A 35 -10.75 -1.99 10.64
C ASP A 35 -9.25 -2.02 10.33
N GLU A 36 -8.84 -1.90 9.08
CA GLU A 36 -7.44 -1.82 8.64
C GLU A 36 -7.21 -0.71 7.59
N PRO A 37 -5.96 -0.24 7.41
CA PRO A 37 -5.62 0.68 6.32
C PRO A 37 -5.83 0.02 4.96
N LEU A 38 -6.58 0.69 4.09
CA LEU A 38 -6.79 0.28 2.71
C LEU A 38 -6.07 1.27 1.78
N ILE A 39 -5.48 0.74 0.72
CA ILE A 39 -4.89 1.53 -0.37
C ILE A 39 -5.67 1.28 -1.65
N SER A 40 -5.76 2.29 -2.51
CA SER A 40 -6.31 2.13 -3.86
C SER A 40 -5.25 1.55 -4.81
N ASP A 41 -5.71 1.01 -5.95
CA ASP A 41 -4.80 0.55 -7.02
C ASP A 41 -3.90 1.68 -7.53
N MET A 42 -4.39 2.93 -7.53
CA MET A 42 -3.59 4.11 -7.90
C MET A 42 -2.46 4.36 -6.89
N LEU A 43 -2.75 4.26 -5.59
CA LEU A 43 -1.71 4.41 -4.58
C LEU A 43 -0.71 3.25 -4.63
N ALA A 44 -1.17 2.02 -4.90
CA ALA A 44 -0.29 0.87 -5.09
C ALA A 44 0.67 1.06 -6.28
N GLU A 45 0.18 1.61 -7.41
CA GLU A 45 1.02 1.94 -8.58
C GLU A 45 2.10 2.98 -8.23
N GLU A 46 1.74 4.07 -7.55
CA GLU A 46 2.68 5.12 -7.12
C GLU A 46 3.72 4.62 -6.11
N LEU A 47 3.34 3.68 -5.26
CA LEU A 47 4.24 2.98 -4.32
C LEU A 47 5.06 1.88 -5.00
N GLU A 48 4.90 1.68 -6.31
CA GLU A 48 5.59 0.68 -7.12
C GLU A 48 5.34 -0.77 -6.64
N ILE A 49 4.17 -1.03 -6.08
CA ILE A 49 3.77 -2.37 -5.63
C ILE A 49 3.27 -3.17 -6.83
N VAL A 50 3.80 -4.37 -6.99
CA VAL A 50 3.28 -5.38 -7.93
C VAL A 50 2.71 -6.53 -7.13
N VAL A 51 1.43 -6.81 -7.31
CA VAL A 51 0.79 -7.98 -6.70
C VAL A 51 1.07 -9.22 -7.54
N GLU A 52 1.63 -10.24 -6.91
CA GLU A 52 1.90 -11.54 -7.51
C GLU A 52 0.78 -12.54 -7.20
N SER A 53 0.17 -12.47 -6.00
CA SER A 53 -0.98 -13.29 -5.63
C SER A 53 -1.82 -12.64 -4.52
N PHE A 54 -3.00 -12.13 -4.87
CA PHE A 54 -3.93 -11.50 -3.92
C PHE A 54 -4.33 -12.42 -2.77
N GLY A 55 -4.82 -13.63 -3.07
CA GLY A 55 -5.33 -14.56 -2.05
C GLY A 55 -4.27 -15.10 -1.09
N ARG A 56 -2.99 -14.98 -1.45
CA ARG A 56 -1.86 -15.38 -0.59
C ARG A 56 -1.12 -14.19 0.03
N GLY A 57 -1.54 -12.96 -0.28
CA GLY A 57 -0.83 -11.75 0.11
C GLY A 57 0.61 -11.72 -0.40
N LEU A 58 0.86 -12.15 -1.64
CA LEU A 58 2.20 -12.14 -2.23
C LEU A 58 2.35 -10.94 -3.16
N TRP A 59 3.42 -10.18 -2.95
CA TRP A 59 3.73 -8.97 -3.68
C TRP A 59 5.24 -8.76 -3.80
N ARG A 60 5.64 -7.75 -4.56
CA ARG A 60 7.03 -7.27 -4.65
C ARG A 60 7.06 -5.80 -5.03
N PHE A 61 8.21 -5.16 -4.91
CA PHE A 61 8.43 -3.88 -5.59
C PHE A 61 8.66 -4.10 -7.08
N ARG A 62 8.27 -3.12 -7.89
CA ARG A 62 8.46 -3.15 -9.35
C ARG A 62 9.93 -3.28 -9.75
N SER A 63 10.83 -2.65 -8.98
CA SER A 63 12.28 -2.69 -9.17
C SER A 63 12.92 -4.04 -8.82
N GLU A 64 12.19 -4.92 -8.14
CA GLU A 64 12.69 -6.23 -7.75
C GLU A 64 12.58 -7.25 -8.88
N ALA A 65 13.51 -8.19 -8.88
CA ALA A 65 13.54 -9.27 -9.85
C ALA A 65 12.21 -10.04 -9.87
N PRO A 66 11.72 -10.44 -11.06
CA PRO A 66 10.58 -11.34 -11.18
C PRO A 66 10.80 -12.60 -10.32
N GLY A 67 9.84 -12.93 -9.47
CA GLY A 67 9.91 -14.09 -8.57
C GLY A 67 10.45 -13.80 -7.16
N LYS A 68 10.92 -12.57 -6.85
CA LYS A 68 11.03 -12.16 -5.44
C LYS A 68 9.61 -12.01 -4.88
N LEU A 69 9.29 -12.76 -3.83
CA LEU A 69 7.96 -12.77 -3.22
C LEU A 69 8.05 -12.28 -1.78
N ARG A 70 7.28 -11.24 -1.48
CA ARG A 70 7.09 -10.68 -0.15
C ARG A 70 5.70 -11.07 0.35
N PRO A 71 5.57 -11.63 1.57
CA PRO A 71 4.27 -11.78 2.20
C PRO A 71 3.75 -10.43 2.69
N SER A 72 2.44 -10.23 2.70
CA SER A 72 1.82 -9.15 3.46
C SER A 72 2.07 -9.36 4.94
N GLU A 73 2.32 -8.25 5.65
CA GLU A 73 2.47 -8.28 7.10
C GLU A 73 1.19 -8.80 7.76
N ARG A 74 1.35 -9.63 8.79
CA ARG A 74 0.21 -10.10 9.59
C ARG A 74 -0.12 -9.06 10.64
N ARG A 75 -1.43 -8.86 10.85
CA ARG A 75 -1.98 -7.99 11.89
C ARG A 75 -1.75 -8.54 13.29
#